data_AF-A0A848M0Z0-F1
#
_entry.id   AF-A0A848M0Z0-F1
#
_cell.length_a   1.000
_cell.length_b   1.000
_cell.length_c   1.000
_cell.angle_alpha   90.00
_cell.angle_beta   90.00
_cell.angle_gamma   90.00
#
_symmetry.space_group_name_H-M   'P 1'
#
loop_
_entity.id
_entity.type
_entity.pdbx_description
1 polymer ?
#
loop_
_entity_poly.entity_id
_entity_poly.type
_entity_poly.pdbx_seq_one_letter_code
_entity_poly.pdbx_strand_id
1 'polypeptide(L)'
;GGAALPGVAARRALEGDILHETPEMATWLPPEPEVKRLLQKMDEVMHSPLALSDVQRQEQLQAAVRTVARDYFAGEGRQRYALRLWRMADYFERTGRAREAEVARAEARRLHHGLDEPFSRFAERLFEKVLALVAAAGARAGAQAPQAPASSTGEAPAAAPAPSQERRSPGGLILP
;
A
#
# COMPACT_ATOMS: atom_id res chain seq x y z
N GLY A 1 18.28 -29.11 -21.53
CA GLY A 1 17.18 -28.66 -20.65
C GLY A 1 16.71 -29.84 -19.84
N GLY A 2 16.68 -29.72 -18.51
CA GLY A 2 16.12 -30.75 -17.63
C GLY A 2 14.65 -30.49 -17.35
N ALA A 3 13.80 -31.51 -17.45
CA ALA A 3 12.42 -31.40 -17.01
C ALA A 3 12.37 -31.34 -15.48
N ALA A 4 11.95 -30.19 -14.93
CA ALA A 4 11.78 -30.05 -13.50
C ALA A 4 10.66 -30.99 -13.00
N LEU A 5 10.93 -31.75 -11.95
CA LEU A 5 9.97 -32.69 -11.37
C LEU A 5 8.68 -31.93 -10.96
N PRO A 6 7.48 -32.41 -11.31
CA PRO A 6 6.24 -31.64 -11.19
C PRO A 6 5.93 -31.17 -9.76
N GLY A 7 6.34 -31.93 -8.74
CA GLY A 7 6.16 -31.54 -7.33
C GLY A 7 7.06 -30.39 -6.84
N VAL A 8 8.22 -30.16 -7.45
CA VAL A 8 9.15 -29.10 -7.03
C VAL A 8 8.67 -27.75 -7.54
N ALA A 9 8.24 -27.69 -8.80
CA ALA A 9 7.65 -26.49 -9.40
C ALA A 9 6.38 -26.02 -8.65
N ALA A 10 5.56 -26.96 -8.18
CA ALA A 10 4.36 -26.65 -7.40
C ALA A 10 4.69 -26.04 -6.03
N ARG A 11 5.70 -26.55 -5.31
CA ARG A 11 6.15 -25.95 -4.04
C ARG A 11 6.78 -24.57 -4.25
N ARG A 12 7.65 -24.41 -5.25
CA ARG A 12 8.30 -23.12 -5.55
C ARG A 12 7.31 -22.01 -5.90
N ALA A 13 6.17 -22.33 -6.50
CA ALA A 13 5.13 -21.34 -6.79
C ALA A 13 4.47 -20.74 -5.52
N LEU A 14 4.48 -21.45 -4.39
CA LEU A 14 4.03 -20.89 -3.10
C LEU A 14 5.01 -19.86 -2.53
N GLU A 15 6.27 -19.87 -2.97
CA GLU A 15 7.32 -18.91 -2.61
C GLU A 15 7.31 -17.68 -3.54
N GLY A 16 6.27 -17.45 -4.34
CA GLY A 16 6.21 -16.36 -5.33
C GLY A 16 6.34 -14.94 -4.74
N ASP A 17 6.06 -14.78 -3.45
CA ASP A 17 6.19 -13.54 -2.71
C ASP A 17 7.64 -13.11 -2.48
N ILE A 18 8.59 -14.04 -2.36
CA ILE A 18 10.04 -13.75 -2.20
C ILE A 18 10.58 -12.90 -3.36
N LEU A 19 9.95 -13.00 -4.53
CA LEU A 19 10.35 -12.22 -5.69
C LEU A 19 10.18 -10.72 -5.43
N HIS A 20 9.32 -10.29 -4.51
CA HIS A 20 9.21 -8.87 -4.13
C HIS A 20 10.26 -8.42 -3.12
N GLU A 21 11.09 -9.31 -2.59
CA GLU A 21 12.23 -8.97 -1.74
C GLU A 21 13.48 -8.63 -2.58
N THR A 22 13.48 -8.95 -3.88
CA THR A 22 14.63 -8.66 -4.74
C THR A 22 14.68 -7.17 -5.15
N PRO A 23 15.86 -6.56 -5.29
CA PRO A 23 16.00 -5.15 -5.66
C PRO A 23 15.29 -4.80 -6.97
N GLU A 24 15.26 -5.72 -7.92
CA GLU A 24 14.69 -5.53 -9.25
C GLU A 24 13.15 -5.47 -9.24
N MET A 25 12.52 -6.02 -8.19
CA MET A 25 11.07 -6.32 -8.13
C MET A 25 10.36 -5.74 -6.90
N ALA A 26 11.11 -5.29 -5.88
CA ALA A 26 10.61 -4.58 -4.71
C ALA A 26 9.78 -3.34 -5.09
N THR A 27 10.21 -2.60 -6.11
CA THR A 27 9.56 -1.37 -6.60
C THR A 27 8.36 -1.61 -7.52
N TRP A 28 8.08 -2.87 -7.92
CA TRP A 28 6.94 -3.13 -8.82
C TRP A 28 5.62 -2.94 -8.07
N LEU A 29 4.71 -2.19 -8.67
CA LEU A 29 3.34 -2.00 -8.17
C LEU A 29 2.32 -2.46 -9.24
N PRO A 30 1.03 -2.61 -8.88
CA PRO A 30 -0.04 -2.72 -9.86
C PRO A 30 -0.13 -1.46 -10.73
N PRO A 31 -0.80 -1.52 -11.91
CA PRO A 31 -1.10 -0.32 -12.68
C PRO A 31 -1.95 0.68 -11.90
N GLU A 32 -1.72 1.97 -12.12
CA GLU A 32 -2.40 3.07 -11.43
C GLU A 32 -3.95 2.96 -11.37
N PRO A 33 -4.68 2.53 -12.43
CA PRO A 33 -6.13 2.33 -12.33
C PRO A 33 -6.55 1.26 -11.31
N GLU A 34 -5.76 0.19 -11.17
CA GLU A 34 -6.02 -0.90 -10.22
C GLU A 34 -5.60 -0.54 -8.80
N VAL A 35 -4.57 0.30 -8.65
CA VAL A 35 -4.24 0.94 -7.36
C VAL A 35 -5.41 1.80 -6.90
N LYS A 36 -5.98 2.64 -7.78
CA LYS A 36 -7.18 3.45 -7.46
C LYS A 36 -8.40 2.60 -7.10
N ARG A 37 -8.68 1.54 -7.86
CA ARG A 37 -9.75 0.58 -7.55
C ARG A 37 -9.55 -0.08 -6.17
N LEU A 38 -8.32 -0.46 -5.83
CA LEU A 38 -8.02 -1.03 -4.51
C LEU A 38 -8.22 0.02 -3.40
N LEU A 39 -7.71 1.23 -3.56
CA LEU A 39 -7.89 2.33 -2.60
C LEU A 39 -9.38 2.63 -2.35
N GLN A 40 -10.21 2.62 -3.40
CA GLN A 40 -11.66 2.79 -3.28
C GLN A 40 -12.30 1.67 -2.43
N LYS A 41 -12.00 0.40 -2.70
CA LYS A 41 -12.50 -0.71 -1.87
C LYS A 41 -11.97 -0.66 -0.43
N MET A 42 -10.76 -0.14 -0.20
CA MET A 42 -10.25 0.07 1.15
C MET A 42 -11.05 1.14 1.89
N ASP A 43 -11.38 2.24 1.23
CA ASP A 43 -12.18 3.33 1.80
C ASP A 43 -13.59 2.86 2.19
N GLU A 44 -14.23 2.05 1.33
CA GLU A 44 -15.51 1.38 1.61
C GLU A 44 -15.45 0.48 2.85
N VAL A 45 -14.32 -0.22 3.09
CA VAL A 45 -14.11 -1.05 4.30
C VAL A 45 -13.84 -0.20 5.54
N MET A 46 -13.14 0.93 5.41
CA MET A 46 -12.84 1.85 6.51
C MET A 46 -14.08 2.62 6.99
N HIS A 47 -14.93 3.04 6.06
CA HIS A 47 -16.16 3.80 6.32
C HIS A 47 -17.42 2.93 6.40
N SER A 48 -17.26 1.61 6.50
CA SER A 48 -18.38 0.68 6.61
C SER A 48 -19.24 0.98 7.84
N PRO A 49 -20.59 1.04 7.71
CA PRO A 49 -21.49 1.24 8.86
C PRO A 49 -21.57 0.02 9.79
N LEU A 50 -20.92 -1.09 9.43
CA LEU A 50 -20.82 -2.27 10.28
C LEU A 50 -19.78 -2.03 11.38
N ALA A 51 -20.16 -2.32 12.62
CA ALA A 51 -19.25 -2.31 13.78
C ALA A 51 -18.28 -3.50 13.73
N LEU A 52 -17.30 -3.43 12.82
CA LEU A 52 -16.23 -4.42 12.67
C LEU A 52 -15.15 -4.21 13.73
N SER A 53 -14.67 -5.30 14.33
CA SER A 53 -13.42 -5.29 15.09
C SER A 53 -12.22 -5.02 14.16
N ASP A 54 -11.09 -4.58 14.72
CA ASP A 54 -9.89 -4.29 13.91
C ASP A 54 -9.36 -5.55 13.19
N VAL A 55 -9.54 -6.74 13.79
CA VAL A 55 -9.21 -8.03 13.16
C VAL A 55 -10.12 -8.27 11.94
N GLN A 56 -11.44 -8.12 12.10
CA GLN A 56 -12.40 -8.27 11.00
C GLN A 56 -12.17 -7.24 9.90
N ARG A 57 -11.83 -5.99 10.25
CA ARG A 57 -11.48 -4.95 9.27
C ARG A 57 -10.22 -5.32 8.49
N GLN A 58 -9.19 -5.85 9.16
CA GLN A 58 -7.99 -6.33 8.49
C GLN A 58 -8.27 -7.53 7.56
N GLU A 59 -9.12 -8.48 7.97
CA GLU A 59 -9.56 -9.59 7.12
C GLU A 59 -10.31 -9.10 5.86
N GLN A 60 -11.20 -8.12 6.02
CA GLN A 60 -11.92 -7.47 4.90
C GLN A 60 -10.95 -6.76 3.94
N LEU A 61 -9.97 -6.00 4.44
CA LEU A 61 -8.94 -5.35 3.61
C LEU A 61 -8.12 -6.38 2.82
N GLN A 62 -7.75 -7.50 3.45
CA GLN A 62 -7.04 -8.59 2.78
C GLN A 62 -7.92 -9.32 1.75
N ALA A 63 -9.22 -9.46 2.02
CA ALA A 63 -10.19 -9.98 1.03
C ALA A 63 -10.34 -9.04 -0.17
N ALA A 64 -10.40 -7.72 0.05
CA ALA A 64 -10.44 -6.73 -1.02
C ALA A 64 -9.18 -6.80 -1.92
N VAL A 65 -7.98 -6.92 -1.32
CA VAL A 65 -6.72 -7.15 -2.05
C VAL A 65 -6.78 -8.40 -2.93
N ARG A 66 -7.15 -9.55 -2.35
CA ARG A 66 -7.25 -10.82 -3.11
C ARG A 66 -8.24 -10.73 -4.27
N THR A 67 -9.39 -10.08 -4.05
CA THR A 67 -10.39 -9.86 -5.10
C THR A 67 -9.85 -9.02 -6.25
N VAL A 68 -9.30 -7.83 -5.97
CA VAL A 68 -8.77 -6.94 -7.04
C VAL A 68 -7.58 -7.58 -7.77
N ALA A 69 -6.71 -8.31 -7.06
CA ALA A 69 -5.64 -9.07 -7.68
C ALA A 69 -6.18 -10.14 -8.64
N ARG A 70 -7.16 -10.95 -8.20
CA ARG A 70 -7.80 -11.98 -9.03
C ARG A 70 -8.50 -11.38 -10.25
N ASP A 71 -9.25 -10.30 -10.08
CA ASP A 71 -9.92 -9.57 -11.18
C ASP A 71 -8.90 -9.10 -12.24
N TYR A 72 -7.80 -8.47 -11.82
CA TYR A 72 -6.76 -7.98 -12.73
C TYR A 72 -6.02 -9.11 -13.46
N PHE A 73 -5.70 -10.19 -12.75
CA PHE A 73 -4.98 -11.35 -13.31
C PHE A 73 -5.90 -12.35 -14.04
N ALA A 74 -7.22 -12.17 -14.03
CA ALA A 74 -8.13 -12.85 -14.94
C ALA A 74 -8.05 -12.26 -16.37
N GLY A 75 -7.76 -10.96 -16.49
CA GLY A 75 -7.63 -10.24 -17.76
C GLY A 75 -6.20 -10.10 -18.29
N GLU A 76 -5.93 -9.01 -19.03
CA GLU A 76 -4.65 -8.78 -19.72
C GLU A 76 -3.41 -8.73 -18.81
N GLY A 77 -3.59 -8.41 -17.52
CA GLY A 77 -2.51 -8.38 -16.54
C GLY A 77 -1.72 -9.68 -16.51
N ARG A 78 -2.41 -10.80 -16.72
CA ARG A 78 -1.89 -12.16 -16.75
C ARG A 78 -0.71 -12.33 -17.71
N GLN A 79 -0.92 -12.07 -19.00
CA GLN A 79 0.10 -12.28 -20.03
C GLN A 79 1.25 -11.27 -19.90
N ARG A 80 0.95 -10.02 -19.53
CA ARG A 80 1.93 -8.95 -19.32
C ARG A 80 2.94 -9.33 -18.24
N TYR A 81 2.48 -9.80 -17.08
CA TYR A 81 3.36 -10.17 -15.98
C TYR A 81 4.01 -11.55 -16.17
N ALA A 82 3.35 -12.52 -16.81
CA ALA A 82 3.99 -13.78 -17.19
C ALA A 82 5.25 -13.55 -18.05
N LEU A 83 5.15 -12.72 -19.09
CA LEU A 83 6.30 -12.35 -19.94
C LEU A 83 7.39 -11.59 -19.17
N ARG A 84 7.00 -10.73 -18.21
CA ARG A 84 7.95 -9.98 -17.37
C ARG A 84 8.70 -10.90 -16.41
N LEU A 85 8.02 -11.88 -15.82
CA LEU A 85 8.61 -12.89 -14.93
C LEU A 85 9.56 -13.84 -15.69
N TRP A 86 9.23 -14.24 -16.92
CA TRP A 86 10.15 -14.99 -17.78
C TRP A 86 11.48 -14.26 -18.00
N ARG A 87 11.44 -12.96 -18.31
CA ARG A 87 12.65 -12.13 -18.45
C ARG A 87 13.44 -12.02 -17.15
N MET A 88 12.75 -11.90 -16.01
CA MET A 88 13.42 -11.87 -14.69
C MET A 88 14.08 -13.20 -14.36
N ALA A 89 13.48 -14.33 -14.72
CA ALA A 89 14.10 -15.63 -14.52
C ALA A 89 15.41 -15.80 -15.30
N ASP A 90 15.44 -15.37 -16.56
CA ASP A 90 16.65 -15.45 -17.38
C ASP A 90 17.74 -14.49 -16.87
N TYR A 91 17.37 -13.36 -16.30
CA TYR A 91 18.29 -12.47 -15.58
C TYR A 91 18.84 -13.13 -14.30
N PHE A 92 17.97 -13.71 -13.47
CA PHE A 92 18.37 -14.40 -12.23
C PHE A 92 19.31 -15.58 -12.53
N GLU A 93 19.02 -16.38 -13.56
CA GLU A 93 19.89 -17.48 -13.99
C GLU A 93 21.29 -16.98 -14.42
N ARG A 94 21.35 -15.92 -15.24
CA ARG A 94 22.63 -15.30 -15.66
C ARG A 94 23.42 -14.68 -14.52
N THR A 95 22.78 -14.33 -13.41
CA THR A 95 23.41 -13.77 -12.20
C THR A 95 23.67 -14.82 -11.12
N GLY A 96 23.46 -16.12 -11.40
CA GLY A 96 23.69 -17.22 -10.45
C GLY A 96 22.60 -17.39 -9.38
N ARG A 97 21.50 -16.65 -9.48
CA ARG A 97 20.38 -16.62 -8.52
C ARG A 97 19.35 -17.71 -8.85
N ALA A 98 19.79 -18.97 -8.76
CA ALA A 98 19.04 -20.12 -9.26
C ALA A 98 17.66 -20.30 -8.62
N ARG A 99 17.50 -20.04 -7.30
CA ARG A 99 16.20 -20.17 -6.61
C ARG A 99 15.19 -19.17 -7.14
N GLU A 100 15.57 -17.89 -7.27
CA GLU A 100 14.68 -16.86 -7.79
C GLU A 100 14.37 -17.08 -9.27
N ALA A 101 15.30 -17.63 -10.05
CA ALA A 101 15.04 -18.06 -11.41
C ALA A 101 13.98 -19.17 -11.48
N GLU A 102 14.07 -20.21 -10.63
CA GLU A 102 13.07 -21.28 -10.53
C GLU A 102 11.67 -20.75 -10.17
N VAL A 103 11.59 -19.90 -9.14
CA VAL A 103 10.34 -19.31 -8.64
C VAL A 103 9.71 -18.39 -9.68
N ALA A 104 10.50 -17.52 -10.31
CA ALA A 104 10.03 -16.65 -11.39
C ALA A 104 9.48 -17.45 -12.59
N ARG A 105 10.11 -18.57 -12.96
CA ARG A 105 9.58 -19.47 -14.02
C ARG A 105 8.32 -20.22 -13.59
N ALA A 106 8.21 -20.59 -12.31
CA ALA A 106 7.01 -21.24 -11.78
C ALA A 106 5.81 -20.29 -11.84
N GLU A 107 5.95 -19.06 -11.34
CA GLU A 107 4.89 -18.06 -11.37
C GLU A 107 4.60 -17.55 -12.79
N ALA A 108 5.62 -17.44 -13.67
CA ALA A 108 5.41 -17.12 -15.08
C ALA A 108 4.55 -18.19 -15.80
N ARG A 109 4.82 -19.48 -15.56
CA ARG A 109 3.99 -20.58 -16.08
C ARG A 109 2.58 -20.57 -15.49
N ARG A 110 2.45 -20.38 -14.17
CA ARG A 110 1.14 -20.29 -13.50
C ARG A 110 0.29 -19.22 -14.16
N LEU A 111 0.77 -17.98 -14.19
CA LEU A 111 0.06 -16.87 -14.84
C LEU A 111 -0.25 -17.20 -16.31
N HIS A 112 0.70 -17.72 -17.09
CA HIS A 112 0.44 -18.01 -18.50
C HIS A 112 -0.69 -19.04 -18.71
N HIS A 113 -0.67 -20.16 -17.97
CA HIS A 113 -1.58 -21.29 -18.18
C HIS A 113 -2.97 -21.13 -17.53
N GLY A 114 -3.10 -20.45 -16.38
CA GLY A 114 -4.41 -20.23 -15.76
C GLY A 114 -4.36 -19.88 -14.28
N LEU A 115 -5.51 -19.46 -13.74
CA LEU A 115 -5.68 -19.17 -12.32
C LEU A 115 -5.98 -20.44 -11.50
N ASP A 116 -5.23 -21.51 -11.77
CA ASP A 116 -5.35 -22.77 -11.02
C ASP A 116 -4.97 -22.54 -9.56
N GLU A 117 -5.83 -22.99 -8.64
CA GLU A 117 -5.55 -22.89 -7.21
C GLU A 117 -4.35 -23.80 -6.81
N PRO A 118 -3.48 -23.35 -5.90
CA PRO A 118 -3.50 -22.07 -5.19
C PRO A 118 -3.08 -20.89 -6.09
N PHE A 119 -3.84 -19.79 -6.04
CA PHE A 119 -3.56 -18.57 -6.80
C PHE A 119 -2.14 -18.01 -6.52
N SER A 120 -1.61 -17.24 -7.48
CA SER A 120 -0.22 -16.74 -7.49
C SER A 120 0.08 -15.87 -6.27
N ARG A 121 1.02 -16.31 -5.42
CA ARG A 121 1.50 -15.52 -4.28
C ARG A 121 2.30 -14.29 -4.71
N PHE A 122 2.96 -14.35 -5.88
CA PHE A 122 3.51 -13.15 -6.51
C PHE A 122 2.40 -12.12 -6.85
N ALA A 123 1.29 -12.57 -7.44
CA ALA A 123 0.19 -11.69 -7.81
C ALA A 123 -0.49 -11.03 -6.60
N GLU A 124 -0.76 -11.79 -5.53
CA GLU A 124 -1.32 -11.22 -4.29
C GLU A 124 -0.35 -10.22 -3.66
N ARG A 125 0.93 -10.61 -3.53
CA ARG A 125 1.95 -9.77 -2.91
C ARG A 125 2.18 -8.44 -3.64
N LEU A 126 2.03 -8.41 -4.96
CA LEU A 126 2.07 -7.17 -5.75
C LEU A 126 1.05 -6.14 -5.26
N PHE A 127 -0.18 -6.57 -4.93
CA PHE A 127 -1.26 -5.71 -4.44
C PHE A 127 -1.17 -5.46 -2.93
N GLU A 128 -0.76 -6.46 -2.12
CA GLU A 128 -0.52 -6.29 -0.67
C GLU A 128 0.45 -5.12 -0.37
N LYS A 129 1.45 -4.88 -1.24
CA LYS A 129 2.39 -3.74 -1.09
C LYS A 129 1.70 -2.37 -1.11
N VAL A 130 0.54 -2.23 -1.76
CA VAL A 130 -0.23 -0.98 -1.74
C VAL A 130 -0.73 -0.70 -0.31
N LEU A 131 -1.23 -1.72 0.41
CA LEU A 131 -1.64 -1.57 1.82
C LEU A 131 -0.46 -1.09 2.68
N ALA A 132 0.71 -1.71 2.51
CA ALA A 132 1.91 -1.36 3.27
C ALA A 132 2.37 0.09 3.01
N LEU A 133 2.29 0.56 1.76
CA LEU A 133 2.60 1.94 1.40
C LEU A 133 1.62 2.94 1.99
N VAL A 134 0.31 2.65 1.94
CA VAL A 134 -0.75 3.49 2.54
C VAL A 134 -0.58 3.59 4.06
N ALA A 135 -0.39 2.46 4.74
CA ALA A 135 -0.15 2.43 6.19
C ALA A 135 1.11 3.22 6.58
N ALA A 136 2.21 3.06 5.83
CA ALA A 136 3.45 3.79 6.06
C ALA A 136 3.33 5.30 5.75
N ALA A 137 2.45 5.71 4.84
CA ALA A 137 2.16 7.11 4.56
C ALA A 137 1.30 7.73 5.68
N GLY A 138 0.26 7.04 6.14
CA GLY A 138 -0.58 7.47 7.27
C GLY A 138 0.21 7.62 8.56
N ALA A 139 1.10 6.67 8.88
CA ALA A 139 1.98 6.76 10.04
C ALA A 139 2.93 7.98 9.98
N ARG A 140 3.46 8.30 8.79
CA ARG A 140 4.30 9.51 8.60
C ARG A 140 3.50 10.79 8.77
N ALA A 141 2.28 10.86 8.25
CA ALA A 141 1.40 12.02 8.42
C ALA A 141 1.04 12.25 9.91
N GLY A 142 0.71 11.18 10.64
CA GLY A 142 0.44 11.25 12.08
C GLY A 142 1.66 11.71 12.90
N ALA A 143 2.87 11.27 12.54
CA ALA A 143 4.11 11.68 13.21
C ALA A 143 4.54 13.13 12.88
N GLN A 144 4.02 13.72 11.80
CA GLN A 144 4.30 15.10 11.37
C GLN A 144 3.25 16.11 11.85
N ALA A 145 2.17 15.65 12.49
CA ALA A 145 1.21 16.55 13.12
C ALA A 145 1.90 17.32 14.26
N PRO A 146 1.87 18.66 14.27
CA PRO A 146 2.54 19.44 15.31
C PRO A 146 1.89 19.15 16.67
N GLN A 147 2.70 18.67 17.63
CA GLN A 147 2.28 18.63 19.03
C GLN A 147 1.98 20.06 19.46
N ALA A 148 0.71 20.35 19.73
CA ALA A 148 0.32 21.61 20.35
C ALA A 148 1.11 21.76 21.65
N PRO A 149 1.80 22.90 21.90
CA PRO A 149 2.60 23.06 23.09
C PRO A 149 1.71 22.91 24.32
N ALA A 150 2.04 21.97 25.20
CA ALA A 150 1.35 21.80 26.46
C ALA A 150 1.47 23.10 27.26
N SER A 151 0.37 23.85 27.36
CA SER A 151 0.31 25.09 28.12
C SER A 151 0.58 24.78 29.59
N SER A 152 1.79 25.10 30.04
CA SER A 152 2.16 25.06 31.46
C SER A 152 1.32 26.09 32.22
N THR A 153 0.25 25.64 32.88
CA THR A 153 -0.43 26.42 33.92
C THR A 153 0.49 26.57 35.12
N GLY A 154 1.33 27.61 35.07
CA GLY A 154 2.03 28.17 36.22
C GLY A 154 1.21 29.30 36.85
N GLU A 155 1.18 29.34 38.17
CA GLU A 155 0.35 30.24 38.98
C GLU A 155 0.77 31.73 38.90
N ALA A 156 -0.21 32.63 39.04
CA ALA A 156 -0.05 34.08 39.21
C ALA A 156 0.11 34.44 40.72
N PRO A 157 0.20 35.71 41.20
CA PRO A 157 -0.02 37.04 40.57
C PRO A 157 1.10 38.06 40.95
N ALA A 158 0.98 39.39 41.09
CA ALA A 158 -0.06 40.43 40.92
C ALA A 158 0.59 41.82 40.72
N ALA A 159 -0.04 42.76 39.97
CA ALA A 159 -0.03 44.21 40.27
C ALA A 159 -0.91 45.03 39.29
N ALA A 160 -1.66 45.99 39.82
CA ALA A 160 -2.43 47.08 39.15
C ALA A 160 -2.33 48.33 40.07
N PRO A 161 -2.72 49.59 39.70
CA PRO A 161 -3.68 50.00 38.65
C PRO A 161 -3.26 51.21 37.76
N ALA A 162 -4.21 51.71 36.95
CA ALA A 162 -4.06 52.82 35.97
C ALA A 162 -4.17 54.24 36.59
N PRO A 163 -4.06 55.32 35.78
CA PRO A 163 -5.30 55.93 35.27
C PRO A 163 -5.25 56.52 33.83
N SER A 164 -6.44 56.92 33.35
CA SER A 164 -6.77 57.41 32.01
C SER A 164 -6.26 58.82 31.66
N GLN A 165 -6.06 59.10 30.36
CA GLN A 165 -6.18 60.46 29.81
C GLN A 165 -6.92 60.47 28.45
N GLU A 166 -7.96 61.30 28.37
CA GLU A 166 -8.62 61.68 27.11
C GLU A 166 -7.69 62.51 26.23
N ARG A 167 -7.81 62.38 24.90
CA ARG A 167 -7.72 63.53 23.98
C ARG A 167 -8.84 63.47 22.94
N ARG A 168 -9.48 64.62 22.71
CA ARG A 168 -10.64 64.78 21.84
C ARG A 168 -10.28 64.90 20.35
N SER A 169 -11.27 64.66 19.51
CA SER A 169 -11.27 64.72 18.03
C SER A 169 -10.90 66.10 17.45
N PRO A 170 -10.73 66.19 16.11
CA PRO A 170 -11.84 66.72 15.30
C PRO A 170 -12.02 66.10 13.89
N GLY A 171 -13.24 66.17 13.35
CA GLY A 171 -13.58 65.84 11.96
C GLY A 171 -13.92 64.36 11.70
N GLY A 172 -15.12 63.96 11.27
CA GLY A 172 -16.33 64.72 10.97
C GLY A 172 -16.77 64.63 9.51
N LEU A 173 -17.40 63.53 9.12
CA LEU A 173 -18.61 63.45 8.28
C LEU A 173 -19.03 61.98 8.12
N ILE A 174 -20.34 61.71 8.21
CA ILE A 174 -20.98 60.48 7.70
C ILE A 174 -21.81 60.92 6.49
N LEU A 175 -21.78 60.14 5.40
CA LEU A 175 -22.60 60.31 4.20
C LEU A 175 -23.65 59.17 4.14
N PRO A 176 -24.75 59.34 3.37
CA PRO A 176 -26.11 58.95 3.78
C PRO A 176 -26.42 57.45 3.71
#